data_AF-A0A1A8L6G5-F1
#
_entry.id   AF-A0A1A8L6G5-F1
#
_cell.length_a   1.000
_cell.length_b   1.000
_cell.length_c   1.000
_cell.angle_alpha   90.00
_cell.angle_beta   90.00
_cell.angle_gamma   90.00
#
_symmetry.space_group_name_H-M   'P 1'
#
loop_
_entity.id
_entity.type
_entity.pdbx_description
1 polymer ?
#
loop_
_entity_poly.entity_id
_entity_poly.type
_entity_poly.pdbx_seq_one_letter_code
_entity_poly.pdbx_strand_id
1 'polypeptide(L)'
;MEECNYANVTFKMYDIPTNEKPNNQEIIYDEVKTKEEMCDPPPAITGSPKKVPHVLVLVSLGVLCFILMLVIVSLSIHFAYEQRRLNITLMVQNQRLHAEMEALKRETQDLIRDRDKLNWTMEVILEYDRFPVDQLCPQKVCQPCLDGWILFQSKCYLFTKHHYYYEWKSWISSQEFCRERNGDLVVIQSRK
;
A
#
# COMPACT_ATOMS: atom_id res chain seq x y z
N MET A 1 -51.77 18.48 -46.48
CA MET A 1 -53.15 18.48 -45.94
C MET A 1 -53.14 17.57 -44.75
N GLU A 2 -53.53 18.13 -43.61
CA GLU A 2 -53.47 17.57 -42.26
C GLU A 2 -54.45 16.41 -42.04
N GLU A 3 -54.11 15.52 -41.12
CA GLU A 3 -55.02 15.14 -40.03
C GLU A 3 -54.23 14.46 -38.90
N CYS A 4 -53.89 15.24 -37.87
CA CYS A 4 -53.31 14.76 -36.63
C CYS A 4 -54.46 14.32 -35.71
N ASN A 5 -54.66 13.02 -35.51
CA ASN A 5 -55.59 12.52 -34.51
C ASN A 5 -54.93 12.54 -33.12
N TYR A 6 -55.25 13.55 -32.31
CA TYR A 6 -54.95 13.55 -30.89
C TYR A 6 -56.20 13.14 -30.10
N ALA A 7 -56.01 12.39 -29.01
CA ALA A 7 -57.03 12.16 -28.00
C ALA A 7 -56.69 13.03 -26.77
N ASN A 8 -57.60 13.91 -26.36
CA ASN A 8 -57.44 14.69 -25.14
C ASN A 8 -57.92 13.88 -23.93
N VAL A 9 -57.08 13.79 -22.90
CA VAL A 9 -57.44 13.21 -21.60
C VAL A 9 -57.45 14.33 -20.56
N THR A 10 -58.61 14.63 -20.00
CA THR A 10 -58.78 15.64 -18.96
C THR A 10 -58.62 14.97 -17.60
N PHE A 11 -57.54 15.29 -16.89
CA PHE A 11 -57.35 14.85 -15.51
C PHE A 11 -57.94 15.92 -14.56
N LYS A 12 -58.94 15.55 -13.77
CA LYS A 12 -59.36 16.36 -12.62
C LYS A 12 -58.51 15.95 -11.42
N MET A 13 -57.66 16.85 -10.97
CA MET A 13 -56.94 16.71 -9.70
C MET A 13 -57.86 17.21 -8.59
N TYR A 14 -58.11 16.39 -7.58
CA TYR A 14 -58.54 16.84 -6.26
C TYR A 14 -57.57 16.28 -5.24
N ASP A 15 -57.09 17.19 -4.39
CA ASP A 15 -55.99 17.03 -3.47
C ASP A 15 -56.36 16.25 -2.18
N ILE A 16 -55.46 15.32 -1.82
CA ILE A 16 -54.98 14.99 -0.45
C ILE A 16 -55.99 14.22 0.46
N PRO A 17 -55.62 13.47 1.54
CA PRO A 17 -54.35 12.92 2.05
C PRO A 17 -54.33 11.40 2.39
N THR A 18 -53.10 10.87 2.49
CA THR A 18 -52.58 9.86 3.45
C THR A 18 -53.28 8.53 3.78
N ASN A 19 -52.43 7.50 3.66
CA ASN A 19 -52.22 6.36 4.58
C ASN A 19 -53.25 5.22 4.68
N GLU A 20 -52.66 4.03 4.49
CA GLU A 20 -53.04 2.68 4.92
C GLU A 20 -54.18 1.91 4.23
N LYS A 21 -53.86 0.62 4.00
CA LYS A 21 -54.72 -0.58 4.08
C LYS A 21 -55.54 -0.98 2.82
N PRO A 22 -56.10 -2.22 2.80
CA PRO A 22 -55.64 -3.27 1.90
C PRO A 22 -56.74 -3.84 0.99
N ASN A 23 -56.28 -4.69 0.06
CA ASN A 23 -56.93 -5.88 -0.53
C ASN A 23 -58.45 -5.87 -0.83
N ASN A 24 -58.72 -6.12 -2.12
CA ASN A 24 -59.94 -6.65 -2.73
C ASN A 24 -61.26 -5.89 -2.51
N GLN A 25 -61.73 -5.24 -3.59
CA GLN A 25 -63.15 -5.22 -3.90
C GLN A 25 -63.40 -5.18 -5.42
N GLU A 26 -64.16 -6.18 -5.83
CA GLU A 26 -64.82 -6.43 -7.10
C GLU A 26 -65.81 -5.30 -7.43
N ILE A 27 -65.85 -4.82 -8.68
CA ILE A 27 -66.98 -4.04 -9.20
C ILE A 27 -67.37 -4.58 -10.57
N ILE A 28 -68.59 -5.10 -10.58
CA ILE A 28 -69.41 -5.70 -11.62
C ILE A 28 -69.89 -4.65 -12.62
N TYR A 29 -69.91 -4.98 -13.92
CA TYR A 29 -70.89 -4.42 -14.87
C TYR A 29 -71.34 -5.47 -15.90
N ASP A 30 -72.52 -5.19 -16.43
CA ASP A 30 -73.60 -6.06 -16.90
C ASP A 30 -73.37 -6.86 -18.20
N GLU A 31 -74.10 -7.97 -18.27
CA GLU A 31 -74.23 -8.87 -19.40
C GLU A 31 -75.07 -8.26 -20.53
N VAL A 32 -74.52 -8.16 -21.75
CA VAL A 32 -75.32 -7.98 -22.97
C VAL A 32 -75.51 -9.35 -23.60
N LYS A 33 -76.74 -9.86 -23.49
CA LYS A 33 -77.16 -11.15 -24.05
C LYS A 33 -77.73 -10.95 -25.45
N THR A 34 -77.07 -11.48 -26.47
CA THR A 34 -77.66 -11.73 -27.80
C THR A 34 -77.51 -13.21 -28.16
N LYS A 35 -78.67 -13.83 -28.41
CA LYS A 35 -78.90 -15.27 -28.65
C LYS A 35 -78.22 -15.77 -29.94
N GLU A 36 -77.78 -17.02 -29.91
CA GLU A 36 -77.35 -17.83 -31.07
C GLU A 36 -78.55 -18.27 -31.92
N GLU A 37 -78.45 -18.25 -33.26
CA GLU A 37 -79.00 -19.32 -34.11
C GLU A 37 -78.33 -19.38 -35.51
N MET A 38 -78.26 -20.61 -36.02
CA MET A 38 -77.50 -21.23 -37.12
C MET A 38 -77.58 -20.60 -38.53
N CYS A 39 -76.52 -20.73 -39.33
CA CYS A 39 -76.60 -20.85 -40.81
C CYS A 39 -75.41 -21.67 -41.38
N ASP A 40 -75.73 -22.71 -42.15
CA ASP A 40 -74.80 -23.47 -43.01
C ASP A 40 -74.38 -22.66 -44.28
N PRO A 41 -73.29 -23.04 -44.99
CA PRO A 41 -72.48 -22.22 -45.92
C PRO A 41 -73.09 -22.16 -47.36
N PRO A 42 -72.53 -21.51 -48.43
CA PRO A 42 -71.16 -21.00 -48.76
C PRO A 42 -71.22 -19.57 -49.44
N PRO A 43 -70.22 -18.95 -50.15
CA PRO A 43 -69.03 -19.47 -50.83
C PRO A 43 -67.72 -18.65 -50.72
N ALA A 44 -66.76 -19.12 -51.50
CA ALA A 44 -65.33 -18.90 -51.52
C ALA A 44 -64.83 -17.47 -51.84
N ILE A 45 -63.50 -17.39 -51.65
CA ILE A 45 -62.52 -16.44 -52.18
C ILE A 45 -62.30 -15.17 -51.35
N THR A 46 -61.28 -15.22 -50.49
CA THR A 46 -60.42 -14.05 -50.22
C THR A 46 -58.98 -14.49 -50.01
N GLY A 47 -58.06 -13.78 -50.66
CA GLY A 47 -56.63 -14.05 -50.64
C GLY A 47 -56.04 -13.93 -49.23
N SER A 48 -55.15 -14.85 -48.92
CA SER A 48 -54.38 -14.88 -47.67
C SER A 48 -53.44 -13.67 -47.54
N PRO A 49 -53.43 -12.93 -46.43
CA PRO A 49 -52.28 -12.12 -46.07
C PRO A 49 -51.19 -13.05 -45.50
N LYS A 50 -50.00 -13.04 -46.10
CA LYS A 50 -48.84 -13.77 -45.57
C LYS A 50 -48.45 -13.18 -44.21
N LYS A 51 -48.85 -13.84 -43.12
CA LYS A 51 -48.33 -13.57 -41.77
C LYS A 51 -46.91 -14.13 -41.68
N VAL A 52 -45.91 -13.25 -41.67
CA VAL A 52 -44.52 -13.63 -41.37
C VAL A 52 -44.44 -14.02 -39.88
N PRO A 53 -43.71 -15.07 -39.47
CA PRO A 53 -43.87 -15.64 -38.13
C PRO A 53 -43.08 -14.85 -37.07
N HIS A 54 -43.77 -14.05 -36.26
CA HIS A 54 -43.22 -13.38 -35.06
C HIS A 54 -42.56 -14.35 -34.05
N VAL A 55 -42.99 -15.62 -34.04
CA VAL A 55 -42.45 -16.68 -33.17
C VAL A 55 -41.00 -17.04 -33.54
N LEU A 56 -40.65 -17.01 -34.83
CA LEU A 56 -39.29 -17.31 -35.28
C LEU A 56 -38.30 -16.21 -34.84
N VAL A 57 -38.76 -14.96 -34.86
CA VAL A 57 -37.98 -13.77 -34.45
C VAL A 57 -37.67 -13.81 -32.94
N LEU A 58 -38.64 -14.21 -32.11
CA LEU A 58 -38.46 -14.35 -30.65
C LEU A 58 -37.48 -15.47 -30.27
N VAL A 59 -37.55 -16.63 -30.94
CA VAL A 59 -36.62 -17.75 -30.70
C VAL A 59 -35.20 -17.37 -31.13
N SER A 60 -35.04 -16.72 -32.29
CA SER A 60 -33.72 -16.26 -32.74
C SER A 60 -33.10 -15.22 -31.81
N LEU A 61 -33.92 -14.35 -31.22
CA LEU A 61 -33.46 -13.31 -30.29
C LEU A 61 -32.96 -13.92 -28.97
N GLY A 62 -33.65 -14.94 -28.45
CA GLY A 62 -33.24 -15.66 -27.25
C GLY A 62 -31.89 -16.38 -27.44
N VAL A 63 -31.70 -17.04 -28.58
CA VAL A 63 -30.43 -17.70 -28.93
C VAL A 63 -29.29 -16.68 -29.07
N LEU A 64 -29.53 -15.54 -29.72
CA LEU A 64 -28.56 -14.44 -29.81
C LEU A 64 -28.18 -13.90 -28.43
N CYS A 65 -29.17 -13.68 -27.56
CA CYS A 65 -28.94 -13.22 -26.19
C CYS A 65 -28.09 -14.22 -25.39
N PHE A 66 -28.38 -15.52 -25.51
CA PHE A 66 -27.61 -16.56 -24.85
C PHE A 66 -26.15 -16.61 -25.33
N ILE A 67 -25.92 -16.50 -26.64
CA ILE A 67 -24.57 -16.43 -27.21
C ILE A 67 -23.82 -15.19 -26.69
N LEU A 68 -24.48 -14.03 -26.65
CA LEU A 68 -23.88 -12.80 -26.12
C LEU A 68 -23.50 -12.94 -24.65
N MET A 69 -24.35 -13.56 -23.83
CA MET A 69 -24.04 -13.82 -22.42
C MET A 69 -22.83 -14.74 -22.24
N LEU A 70 -22.71 -15.80 -23.05
CA LEU A 70 -21.53 -16.69 -23.00
C LEU A 70 -20.24 -15.96 -23.39
N VAL A 71 -20.30 -15.09 -24.40
CA VAL A 71 -19.15 -14.28 -24.83
C VAL A 71 -18.74 -13.31 -23.72
N ILE A 72 -19.69 -12.61 -23.10
CA ILE A 72 -19.43 -11.68 -21.99
C ILE A 72 -18.81 -12.40 -20.79
N VAL A 73 -19.35 -13.57 -20.43
CA VAL A 73 -18.79 -14.39 -19.33
C VAL A 73 -17.36 -14.82 -19.66
N SER A 74 -17.10 -15.27 -20.89
CA SER A 74 -15.76 -15.69 -21.31
C SER A 74 -14.75 -14.53 -21.28
N LEU A 75 -15.15 -13.35 -21.77
CA LEU A 75 -14.32 -12.14 -21.76
C LEU A 75 -14.05 -11.63 -20.34
N SER A 76 -15.05 -11.66 -19.46
CA SER A 76 -14.87 -11.23 -18.07
C SER A 76 -13.93 -12.15 -17.30
N ILE A 77 -13.99 -13.47 -17.52
CA ILE A 77 -13.04 -14.43 -16.96
C ILE A 77 -11.63 -14.19 -17.50
N HIS A 78 -11.47 -14.02 -18.81
CA HIS A 78 -10.16 -13.75 -19.43
C HIS A 78 -9.54 -12.45 -18.89
N PHE A 79 -10.33 -11.38 -18.83
CA PHE A 79 -9.87 -10.10 -18.29
C PHE A 79 -9.51 -10.20 -16.81
N ALA A 80 -10.33 -10.88 -16.00
CA ALA A 80 -10.05 -11.11 -14.58
C ALA A 80 -8.77 -11.96 -14.38
N TYR A 81 -8.52 -12.94 -15.26
CA TYR A 81 -7.31 -13.76 -15.24
C TYR A 81 -6.06 -12.92 -15.55
N GLU A 82 -6.08 -12.13 -16.62
CA GLU A 82 -4.94 -11.29 -17.00
C GLU A 82 -4.66 -10.20 -15.95
N GLN A 83 -5.70 -9.54 -15.44
CA GLN A 83 -5.54 -8.56 -14.37
C GLN A 83 -4.93 -9.20 -13.12
N ARG A 84 -5.37 -10.41 -12.75
CA ARG A 84 -4.80 -11.15 -11.61
C ARG A 84 -3.35 -11.55 -11.84
N ARG A 85 -3.00 -11.99 -13.06
CA ARG A 85 -1.62 -12.32 -13.44
C ARG A 85 -0.71 -11.11 -13.36
N LEU A 86 -1.13 -9.97 -13.90
CA LEU A 86 -0.36 -8.74 -13.85
C LEU A 86 -0.18 -8.27 -12.40
N ASN A 87 -1.24 -8.31 -11.59
CA ASN A 87 -1.17 -7.96 -10.17
C ASN A 87 -0.19 -8.85 -9.39
N ILE A 88 -0.21 -10.17 -9.61
CA ILE A 88 0.76 -11.09 -8.98
C ILE A 88 2.18 -10.76 -9.44
N THR A 89 2.38 -10.56 -10.73
CA THR A 89 3.71 -10.26 -11.30
C THR A 89 4.26 -8.96 -10.73
N LEU A 90 3.43 -7.91 -10.68
CA LEU A 90 3.78 -6.62 -10.11
C LEU A 90 4.07 -6.72 -8.60
N MET A 91 3.30 -7.52 -7.87
CA MET A 91 3.54 -7.76 -6.44
C MET A 91 4.90 -8.42 -6.21
N VAL A 92 5.25 -9.44 -7.00
CA VAL A 92 6.54 -10.13 -6.91
C VAL A 92 7.70 -9.20 -7.26
N GLN A 93 7.58 -8.39 -8.32
CA GLN A 93 8.61 -7.42 -8.71
C GLN A 93 8.81 -6.34 -7.65
N ASN A 94 7.72 -5.78 -7.11
CA ASN A 94 7.79 -4.80 -6.02
C ASN A 94 8.43 -5.41 -4.75
N GLN A 95 8.06 -6.63 -4.38
CA GLN A 95 8.67 -7.32 -3.25
C GLN A 95 10.17 -7.56 -3.47
N ARG A 96 10.56 -7.99 -4.67
CA ARG A 96 11.97 -8.20 -5.03
C ARG A 96 12.75 -6.90 -4.96
N LEU A 97 12.22 -5.83 -5.56
CA LEU A 97 12.84 -4.52 -5.53
C LEU A 97 12.97 -4.00 -4.09
N HIS A 98 11.97 -4.21 -3.24
CA HIS A 98 12.06 -3.89 -1.82
C HIS A 98 13.15 -4.70 -1.11
N ALA A 99 13.26 -5.99 -1.38
CA ALA A 99 14.31 -6.83 -0.80
C ALA A 99 15.71 -6.39 -1.24
N GLU A 100 15.88 -6.06 -2.54
CA GLU A 100 17.12 -5.53 -3.10
C GLU A 100 17.46 -4.16 -2.51
N MET A 101 16.48 -3.28 -2.32
CA MET A 101 16.65 -1.99 -1.64
C MET A 101 17.12 -2.18 -0.20
N GLU A 102 16.48 -3.05 0.58
CA GLU A 102 16.87 -3.31 1.97
C GLU A 102 18.23 -4.01 2.08
N ALA A 103 18.60 -4.83 1.10
CA ALA A 103 19.94 -5.42 1.01
C ALA A 103 21.00 -4.34 0.72
N LEU A 104 20.79 -3.51 -0.30
CA LEU A 104 21.70 -2.42 -0.67
C LEU A 104 21.82 -1.37 0.43
N LYS A 105 20.72 -1.08 1.14
CA LYS A 105 20.71 -0.17 2.29
C LYS A 105 21.56 -0.71 3.44
N ARG A 106 21.47 -2.01 3.74
CA ARG A 106 22.32 -2.65 4.75
C ARG A 106 23.79 -2.59 4.35
N GLU A 107 24.11 -2.92 3.10
CA GLU A 107 25.48 -2.83 2.57
C GLU A 107 26.03 -1.40 2.68
N THR A 108 25.22 -0.39 2.36
CA THR A 108 25.59 1.01 2.52
C THR A 108 25.85 1.38 3.98
N GLN A 109 25.03 0.89 4.91
CA GLN A 109 25.24 1.13 6.35
C GLN A 109 26.51 0.48 6.88
N ASP A 110 26.83 -0.72 6.41
CA ASP A 110 28.06 -1.41 6.78
C ASP A 110 29.29 -0.67 6.22
N LEU A 111 29.25 -0.24 4.95
CA LEU A 111 30.31 0.60 4.36
C LEU A 111 30.49 1.93 5.09
N ILE A 112 29.39 2.59 5.53
CA ILE A 112 29.46 3.80 6.34
C ILE A 112 30.15 3.52 7.68
N ARG A 113 29.80 2.41 8.35
CA ARG A 113 30.42 2.02 9.62
C ARG A 113 31.92 1.78 9.45
N ASP A 114 32.31 1.07 8.39
CA ASP A 114 33.71 0.78 8.10
C ASP A 114 34.49 2.05 7.76
N ARG A 115 33.90 2.95 6.96
CA ARG A 115 34.45 4.28 6.70
C ARG A 115 34.67 5.06 8.00
N ASP A 116 33.66 5.11 8.87
CA ASP A 116 33.72 5.89 10.10
C ASP A 116 34.77 5.30 11.07
N LYS A 117 34.89 3.96 11.12
CA LYS A 117 35.93 3.26 11.89
C LYS A 117 37.34 3.58 11.36
N LEU A 118 37.52 3.57 10.04
CA LEU A 118 38.81 3.91 9.41
C LEU A 118 39.15 5.39 9.63
N ASN A 119 38.17 6.28 9.45
CA ASN A 119 38.33 7.71 9.65
C ASN A 119 38.74 8.03 11.09
N TRP A 120 38.08 7.41 12.07
CA TRP A 120 38.45 7.53 13.48
C TRP A 120 39.86 6.98 13.76
N THR A 121 40.21 5.83 13.19
CA THR A 121 41.56 5.25 13.36
C THR A 121 42.63 6.21 12.84
N MET A 122 42.38 6.86 11.70
CA MET A 122 43.28 7.83 11.10
C MET A 122 43.39 9.11 11.94
N GLU A 123 42.29 9.61 12.49
CA GLU A 123 42.27 10.75 13.42
C GLU A 123 43.18 10.49 14.63
N VAL A 124 43.02 9.33 15.28
CA VAL A 124 43.84 8.95 16.43
C VAL A 124 45.31 8.80 16.04
N ILE A 125 45.64 8.14 14.92
CA ILE A 125 47.05 7.93 14.52
C ILE A 125 47.75 9.26 14.22
N LEU A 126 47.05 10.21 13.59
CA LEU A 126 47.62 11.51 13.22
C LEU A 126 47.86 12.45 14.42
N GLU A 127 47.30 12.14 15.60
CA GLU A 127 47.54 12.90 16.82
C GLU A 127 48.92 12.61 17.45
N TYR A 128 49.60 11.53 17.01
CA TYR A 128 50.91 11.13 17.53
C TYR A 128 52.03 11.36 16.50
N ASP A 129 53.11 12.04 16.90
CA ASP A 129 54.35 12.12 16.10
C ASP A 129 54.97 10.73 15.86
N ARG A 130 54.83 9.83 16.85
CA ARG A 130 55.21 8.41 16.78
C ARG A 130 54.16 7.57 17.50
N PHE A 131 53.42 6.77 16.74
CA PHE A 131 52.31 5.99 17.27
C PHE A 131 52.79 4.72 18.01
N PRO A 132 52.43 4.52 19.29
CA PRO A 132 52.92 3.40 20.11
C PRO A 132 52.15 2.09 19.82
N VAL A 133 52.39 1.50 18.64
CA VAL A 133 51.69 0.28 18.14
C VAL A 133 51.70 -0.85 19.16
N ASP A 134 52.84 -1.15 19.78
CA ASP A 134 52.97 -2.30 20.69
C ASP A 134 52.14 -2.14 21.97
N GLN A 135 51.91 -0.89 22.40
CA GLN A 135 51.15 -0.58 23.61
C GLN A 135 49.65 -0.48 23.32
N LEU A 136 49.27 0.11 22.18
CA LEU A 136 47.87 0.35 21.85
C LEU A 136 47.23 -0.82 21.09
N CYS A 137 48.03 -1.62 20.38
CA CYS A 137 47.57 -2.73 19.54
C CYS A 137 48.23 -4.08 19.90
N PRO A 138 48.14 -4.53 21.15
CA PRO A 138 48.67 -5.84 21.53
C PRO A 138 48.00 -6.93 20.70
N GLN A 139 48.79 -7.89 20.20
CA GLN A 139 48.31 -8.99 19.35
C GLN A 139 47.58 -8.54 18.07
N LYS A 140 47.93 -7.36 17.53
CA LYS A 140 47.31 -6.75 16.33
C LYS A 140 45.84 -6.34 16.51
N VAL A 141 45.36 -6.24 17.75
CA VAL A 141 44.03 -5.74 18.08
C VAL A 141 44.19 -4.40 18.81
N CYS A 142 43.82 -3.32 18.16
CA CYS A 142 43.95 -1.97 18.72
C CYS A 142 42.83 -1.66 19.72
N GLN A 143 43.20 -1.05 20.84
CA GLN A 143 42.27 -0.50 21.81
C GLN A 143 42.15 1.03 21.67
N PRO A 144 41.02 1.63 22.06
CA PRO A 144 40.84 3.08 21.97
C PRO A 144 41.75 3.90 22.89
N CYS A 145 42.18 3.32 24.01
CA CYS A 145 43.04 3.96 24.99
C CYS A 145 44.12 2.98 25.44
N LEU A 146 45.23 3.52 25.97
CA LEU A 146 46.28 2.72 26.60
C LEU A 146 45.75 2.03 27.86
N ASP A 147 46.42 0.94 28.25
CA ASP A 147 46.10 0.22 29.48
C ASP A 147 46.07 1.16 30.70
N GLY A 148 45.00 1.04 31.50
CA GLY A 148 44.78 1.88 32.69
C GLY A 148 44.13 3.25 32.41
N TRP A 149 43.92 3.61 31.14
CA TRP A 149 43.15 4.79 30.76
C TRP A 149 41.68 4.44 30.49
N ILE A 150 40.80 5.37 30.81
CA ILE A 150 39.34 5.21 30.68
C ILE A 150 38.87 6.00 29.46
N LEU A 151 38.16 5.32 28.54
CA LEU A 151 37.52 5.97 27.40
C LEU A 151 36.21 6.64 27.82
N PHE A 152 36.06 7.93 27.54
CA PHE A 152 34.80 8.65 27.68
C PHE A 152 34.68 9.74 26.60
N GLN A 153 33.58 9.74 25.83
CA GLN A 153 33.33 10.71 24.75
C GLN A 153 34.52 10.88 23.79
N SER A 154 35.09 9.75 23.34
CA SER A 154 36.25 9.72 22.43
C SER A 154 37.54 10.33 22.99
N LYS A 155 37.62 10.53 24.32
CA LYS A 155 38.83 10.96 25.02
C LYS A 155 39.27 9.91 26.04
N CYS A 156 40.58 9.80 26.24
CA CYS A 156 41.17 8.91 27.22
C CYS A 156 41.52 9.68 28.49
N TYR A 157 41.13 9.16 29.64
CA TYR A 157 41.36 9.79 30.96
C TYR A 157 42.15 8.85 31.86
N LEU A 158 43.20 9.38 32.51
CA LEU A 158 43.97 8.67 33.52
C LEU A 158 43.65 9.23 34.90
N PHE A 159 43.25 8.36 35.82
CA PHE A 159 43.05 8.71 37.22
C PHE A 159 44.13 8.05 38.07
N THR A 160 45.04 8.85 38.62
CA THR A 160 46.05 8.37 39.56
C THR A 160 45.41 8.13 40.93
N LYS A 161 45.58 6.93 41.48
CA LYS A 161 45.12 6.57 42.82
C LYS A 161 46.34 6.40 43.72
N HIS A 162 46.43 7.23 44.75
CA HIS A 162 47.47 7.19 45.76
C HIS A 162 46.87 6.87 47.11
N HIS A 163 47.48 5.95 47.86
CA HIS A 163 46.92 5.50 49.13
C HIS A 163 47.19 6.50 50.26
N TYR A 164 48.29 7.24 50.15
CA TYR A 164 48.69 8.22 51.16
C TYR A 164 48.85 9.62 50.58
N TYR A 165 48.50 10.64 51.37
CA TYR A 165 48.52 12.05 50.93
C TYR A 165 49.92 12.53 50.51
N TYR A 166 50.98 11.95 51.07
CA TYR A 166 52.36 12.33 50.76
C TYR A 166 52.82 11.86 49.37
N GLU A 167 52.06 10.95 48.72
CA GLU A 167 52.32 10.52 47.35
C GLU A 167 51.64 11.43 46.32
N TRP A 168 50.79 12.35 46.76
CA TRP A 168 50.08 13.25 45.88
C TRP A 168 51.04 14.24 45.26
N LYS A 169 50.92 14.42 43.96
CA LYS A 169 51.72 15.37 43.20
C LYS A 169 51.18 16.78 43.40
N SER A 170 52.08 17.75 43.41
CA SER A 170 51.69 19.16 43.26
C SER A 170 50.96 19.37 41.93
N TRP A 171 50.27 20.50 41.76
CA TRP A 171 49.62 20.83 40.49
C TRP A 171 50.61 20.80 39.31
N ILE A 172 51.77 21.44 39.47
CA ILE A 172 52.83 21.51 38.44
C ILE A 172 53.36 20.11 38.13
N SER A 173 53.69 19.34 39.16
CA SER A 173 54.19 17.97 38.99
C SER A 173 53.16 17.03 38.36
N SER A 174 51.87 17.28 38.59
CA SER A 174 50.78 16.54 37.93
C SER A 174 50.70 16.89 36.45
N GLN A 175 50.87 18.16 36.10
CA GLN A 175 50.87 18.62 34.71
C GLN A 175 52.02 17.99 33.92
N GLU A 176 53.23 18.02 34.48
CA GLU A 176 54.42 17.40 33.89
C GLU A 176 54.22 15.89 33.72
N PHE A 177 53.70 15.21 34.75
CA PHE A 177 53.40 13.79 34.71
C PHE A 177 52.43 13.40 33.57
N CYS A 178 51.41 14.22 33.31
CA CYS A 178 50.48 14.02 32.20
C CYS A 178 51.17 14.23 30.84
N ARG A 179 51.98 15.29 30.71
CA ARG A 179 52.70 15.62 29.45
C ARG A 179 53.72 14.57 29.06
N GLU A 180 54.43 13.99 30.03
CA GLU A 180 55.32 12.84 29.81
C GLU A 180 54.61 11.61 29.22
N ARG A 181 53.28 11.53 29.36
CA ARG A 181 52.43 10.44 28.87
C ARG A 181 51.56 10.85 27.70
N ASN A 182 51.95 11.90 26.97
CA ASN A 182 51.22 12.44 25.82
C ASN A 182 49.78 12.88 26.18
N GLY A 183 49.55 13.33 27.41
CA GLY A 183 48.29 13.92 27.86
C GLY A 183 48.48 15.30 28.50
N ASP A 184 47.40 15.87 29.02
CA ASP A 184 47.45 17.08 29.84
C ASP A 184 46.47 16.93 31.02
N LEU A 185 46.62 17.78 32.03
CA LEU A 185 45.67 17.88 33.13
C LEU A 185 44.29 18.21 32.59
N VAL A 186 43.30 17.43 33.01
CA VAL A 186 41.92 17.58 32.55
C VAL A 186 41.32 18.91 33.00
N VAL A 187 40.70 19.64 32.07
CA VAL A 187 39.87 20.81 32.36
C VAL A 187 38.43 20.49 32.02
N ILE A 188 37.55 20.53 33.02
CA ILE A 188 36.12 20.21 32.86
C ILE A 188 35.37 21.52 32.62
N GLN A 189 35.02 21.79 31.37
CA GLN A 189 34.32 23.03 30.96
C GLN A 189 32.80 22.86 30.83
N SER A 190 32.29 21.62 30.88
CA SER A 190 30.86 21.32 30.72
C SER A 190 30.32 20.56 31.93
N ARG A 191 29.13 20.96 32.40
CA ARG A 191 28.29 20.12 33.26
C ARG A 191 27.45 19.22 32.35
N LYS A 192 27.69 17.92 32.39
CA LYS A 192 26.77 16.91 31.88
C LYS A 192 26.25 16.12 33.07
#